data_AF-A0A945KYZ2-F1
#
_entry.id   AF-A0A945KYZ2-F1
#
_cell.length_a   1.000
_cell.length_b   1.000
_cell.length_c   1.000
_cell.angle_alpha   90.00
_cell.angle_beta   90.00
_cell.angle_gamma   90.00
#
_symmetry.space_group_name_H-M   'P 1'
#
loop_
_entity.id
_entity.type
_entity.pdbx_description
1 polymer ?
#
loop_
_entity_poly.entity_id
_entity_poly.type
_entity_poly.pdbx_seq_one_letter_code
_entity_poly.pdbx_strand_id
1 'polypeptide(L)'
;MGTNVQIGEYPQVIQGGMGIGVSNWRLAKSVSQSGQLGVVSGTALDSVAARRLQLGDNDGSIRRALSHFPFPEMANRVLEKHFVEGGKPDEKPFGIEPLPSLKMRQSQLDLLIVSNFAEVYLAKEGHNNSVGINFMEKIQLPLLPSLFGALIAGVDYVLIGAGIPLSIPGILDDMSSWQAVSLKL
;
A
#
# COMPACT_ATOMS: atom_id res chain seq x y z
N MET A 1 -25.93 -13.89 31.66
CA MET A 1 -24.55 -14.40 31.68
C MET A 1 -23.79 -13.63 30.62
N GLY A 2 -22.98 -12.65 31.04
CA GLY A 2 -22.20 -11.83 30.11
C GLY A 2 -21.15 -12.70 29.43
N THR A 3 -21.18 -12.72 28.11
CA THR A 3 -20.09 -13.27 27.31
C THR A 3 -18.85 -12.42 27.56
N ASN A 4 -17.94 -12.91 28.40
CA ASN A 4 -16.57 -12.43 28.44
C ASN A 4 -15.99 -12.60 27.04
N VAL A 5 -16.00 -11.55 26.25
CA VAL A 5 -15.12 -11.42 25.09
C VAL A 5 -13.72 -11.52 25.68
N GLN A 6 -13.01 -12.62 25.40
CA GLN A 6 -11.58 -12.65 25.66
C GLN A 6 -10.97 -11.52 24.83
N ILE A 7 -10.57 -10.44 25.51
CA ILE A 7 -9.79 -9.36 24.92
C ILE A 7 -8.48 -10.03 24.49
N GLY A 8 -8.38 -10.45 23.23
CA GLY A 8 -7.10 -10.81 22.65
C GLY A 8 -6.13 -9.65 22.88
N GLU A 9 -4.85 -9.93 23.11
CA GLU A 9 -3.85 -8.88 23.36
C GLU A 9 -3.82 -7.90 22.17
N TYR A 10 -4.58 -6.80 22.30
CA TYR A 10 -4.55 -5.71 21.35
C TYR A 10 -3.17 -5.03 21.44
N PRO A 11 -2.65 -4.50 20.32
CA PRO A 11 -1.38 -3.78 20.32
C PRO A 11 -1.45 -2.62 21.31
N GLN A 12 -0.46 -2.53 22.21
CA GLN A 12 -0.34 -1.39 23.14
C GLN A 12 0.23 -0.15 22.44
N VAL A 13 0.96 -0.36 21.35
CA VAL A 13 1.56 0.66 20.51
C VAL A 13 1.06 0.51 19.08
N ILE A 14 0.57 1.62 18.53
CA ILE A 14 0.31 1.76 17.11
C ILE A 14 1.32 2.75 16.56
N GLN A 15 2.29 2.28 15.78
CA GLN A 15 3.17 3.17 15.04
C GLN A 15 2.35 3.79 13.91
N GLY A 16 2.19 5.12 13.90
CA GLY A 16 1.34 5.79 12.91
C GLY A 16 1.94 5.76 11.49
N GLY A 17 1.11 5.58 10.47
CA GLY A 17 1.51 5.56 9.05
C GLY A 17 1.63 6.95 8.41
N MET A 18 2.58 7.76 8.89
CA MET A 18 2.75 9.16 8.47
C MET A 18 3.91 9.35 7.47
N GLY A 19 3.79 10.38 6.63
CA GLY A 19 4.85 10.86 5.74
C GLY A 19 5.12 9.98 4.52
N ILE A 20 5.45 10.60 3.39
CA ILE A 20 5.78 9.89 2.15
C ILE A 20 7.13 9.18 2.31
N GLY A 21 7.12 7.85 2.29
CA GLY A 21 8.34 7.01 2.41
C GLY A 21 8.98 6.96 3.81
N VAL A 22 8.42 7.67 4.79
CA VAL A 22 8.90 7.67 6.19
C VAL A 22 8.43 6.41 6.90
N SER A 23 7.10 6.22 6.99
CA SER A 23 6.50 5.01 7.55
C SER A 23 6.43 3.92 6.46
N ASN A 24 7.61 3.47 6.03
CA ASN A 24 7.74 2.43 4.99
C ASN A 24 7.65 1.01 5.59
N TRP A 25 7.65 0.02 4.69
CA TRP A 25 7.48 -1.39 5.04
C TRP A 25 8.51 -1.90 6.05
N ARG A 26 9.74 -1.36 6.08
CA ARG A 26 10.77 -1.80 7.05
C ARG A 26 10.41 -1.41 8.46
N LEU A 27 9.95 -0.17 8.65
CA LEU A 27 9.52 0.33 9.96
C LEU A 27 8.26 -0.44 10.41
N ALA A 28 7.26 -0.53 9.53
CA ALA A 28 6.02 -1.25 9.83
C ALA A 28 6.31 -2.73 10.18
N LYS A 29 7.16 -3.41 9.41
CA LYS A 29 7.61 -4.78 9.70
C LYS A 29 8.29 -4.89 11.05
N SER A 30 9.24 -4.00 11.36
CA SER A 30 10.00 -4.03 12.61
C SER A 30 9.08 -3.86 13.83
N VAL A 31 8.08 -2.97 13.75
CA VAL A 31 7.08 -2.77 14.80
C VAL A 31 6.13 -3.96 14.88
N SER A 32 5.68 -4.50 13.74
CA SER A 32 4.83 -5.70 13.71
C SER A 32 5.54 -6.89 14.36
N GLN A 33 6.81 -7.11 14.05
CA GLN A 33 7.62 -8.19 14.62
C GLN A 33 7.84 -8.07 16.14
N SER A 34 7.69 -6.87 16.74
CA SER A 34 7.73 -6.70 18.20
C SER A 34 6.38 -6.94 18.88
N GLY A 35 5.37 -7.42 18.15
CA GLY A 35 4.03 -7.70 18.66
C GLY A 35 3.15 -6.45 18.77
N GLN A 36 3.57 -5.33 18.17
CA GLN A 36 2.80 -4.08 18.13
C GLN A 36 2.20 -3.88 16.74
N LEU A 37 1.35 -2.87 16.54
CA LEU A 37 0.80 -2.60 15.20
C LEU A 37 1.73 -1.68 14.42
N GLY A 38 2.44 -2.26 13.44
CA GLY A 38 3.17 -1.51 12.43
C GLY A 38 2.24 -1.03 11.32
N VAL A 39 2.34 0.24 10.95
CA VAL A 39 1.45 0.85 9.94
C VAL A 39 2.28 1.51 8.84
N VAL A 40 2.05 1.09 7.61
CA VAL A 40 2.66 1.72 6.43
C VAL A 40 1.89 2.96 6.01
N SER A 41 2.57 3.98 5.50
CA SER A 41 1.91 5.14 4.90
C SER A 41 1.52 4.83 3.46
N GLY A 42 0.23 4.88 3.15
CA GLY A 42 -0.29 4.75 1.79
C GLY A 42 -0.15 6.02 0.95
N THR A 43 0.41 7.11 1.50
CA THR A 43 0.52 8.38 0.79
C THR A 43 1.61 8.34 -0.28
N ALA A 44 1.20 8.56 -1.54
CA ALA A 44 2.09 8.65 -2.71
C ALA A 44 2.98 7.42 -2.92
N LEU A 45 2.48 6.22 -2.58
CA LEU A 45 3.23 4.98 -2.77
C LEU A 45 3.54 4.69 -4.25
N ASP A 46 2.68 5.13 -5.17
CA ASP A 46 2.96 5.12 -6.61
C ASP A 46 4.26 5.86 -6.96
N SER A 47 4.44 7.06 -6.41
CA SER A 47 5.64 7.87 -6.61
C SER A 47 6.86 7.25 -5.93
N VAL A 48 6.70 6.70 -4.72
CA VAL A 48 7.78 6.03 -3.98
C VAL A 48 8.25 4.78 -4.74
N ALA A 49 7.33 3.92 -5.16
CA ALA A 49 7.63 2.69 -5.88
C ALA A 49 8.26 2.99 -7.25
N ALA A 50 7.69 3.91 -8.03
CA ALA A 50 8.24 4.30 -9.31
C ALA A 50 9.69 4.83 -9.18
N ARG A 51 9.98 5.63 -8.16
CA ARG A 51 11.35 6.13 -7.92
C ARG A 51 12.30 5.03 -7.48
N ARG A 52 11.87 4.11 -6.61
CA ARG A 52 12.68 2.95 -6.19
C ARG A 52 13.02 2.03 -7.37
N LEU A 53 12.06 1.78 -8.26
CA LEU A 53 12.27 1.01 -9.49
C LEU A 53 13.22 1.73 -10.46
N GLN A 54 13.10 3.06 -10.60
CA GLN A 54 14.02 3.87 -11.41
C GLN A 54 15.44 3.91 -10.83
N LEU A 55 15.61 3.72 -9.52
CA LEU A 55 16.91 3.52 -8.87
C LEU A 55 17.40 2.08 -8.95
N GLY A 56 16.70 1.23 -9.69
CA GLY A 56 17.09 -0.15 -9.97
C GLY A 56 16.70 -1.16 -8.91
N ASP A 57 15.86 -0.79 -7.94
CA ASP A 57 15.38 -1.70 -6.89
C ASP A 57 16.54 -2.55 -6.33
N ASN A 58 17.59 -1.85 -5.86
CA ASN A 58 18.90 -2.44 -5.58
C ASN A 58 18.86 -3.58 -4.53
N ASP A 59 17.87 -3.57 -3.64
CA ASP A 59 17.64 -4.63 -2.66
C ASP A 59 16.70 -5.75 -3.16
N GLY A 60 16.22 -5.63 -4.39
CA GLY A 60 15.28 -6.53 -5.06
C GLY A 60 13.91 -6.63 -4.39
N SER A 61 13.59 -5.74 -3.44
CA SER A 61 12.41 -5.91 -2.60
C SER A 61 11.11 -5.65 -3.34
N ILE A 62 11.03 -4.63 -4.20
CA ILE A 62 9.81 -4.40 -4.98
C ILE A 62 9.62 -5.57 -5.95
N ARG A 63 10.65 -5.95 -6.71
CA ARG A 63 10.56 -7.08 -7.65
C ARG A 63 10.20 -8.40 -6.96
N ARG A 64 10.74 -8.65 -5.75
CA ARG A 64 10.37 -9.82 -4.93
C ARG A 64 8.92 -9.79 -4.49
N ALA A 65 8.38 -8.63 -4.12
CA ALA A 65 6.96 -8.52 -3.83
C ALA A 65 6.14 -8.78 -5.10
N LEU A 66 6.56 -8.20 -6.22
CA LEU A 66 5.82 -8.31 -7.49
C LEU A 66 5.81 -9.73 -8.06
N SER A 67 6.81 -10.57 -7.76
CA SER A 67 6.79 -11.98 -8.13
C SER A 67 5.70 -12.79 -7.40
N HIS A 68 5.13 -12.25 -6.32
CA HIS A 68 4.01 -12.83 -5.57
C HIS A 68 2.68 -12.13 -5.84
N PHE A 69 2.66 -11.12 -6.72
CA PHE A 69 1.45 -10.40 -7.06
C PHE A 69 0.49 -11.31 -7.85
N PRO A 70 -0.80 -11.38 -7.49
CA PRO A 70 -1.74 -12.34 -8.09
C PRO A 70 -2.06 -12.08 -9.57
N PHE A 71 -1.71 -10.90 -10.12
CA PHE A 71 -1.93 -10.55 -11.52
C PHE A 71 -0.60 -10.23 -12.22
N PRO A 72 0.18 -11.25 -12.64
CA PRO A 72 1.54 -11.06 -13.14
C PRO A 72 1.66 -10.07 -14.30
N GLU A 73 0.68 -10.04 -15.21
CA GLU A 73 0.69 -9.10 -16.35
C GLU A 73 0.64 -7.64 -15.91
N MET A 74 -0.10 -7.32 -14.84
CA MET A 74 -0.17 -5.97 -14.29
C MET A 74 1.16 -5.57 -13.63
N ALA A 75 1.76 -6.48 -12.86
CA ALA A 75 3.10 -6.27 -12.30
C ALA A 75 4.14 -6.05 -13.41
N ASN A 76 4.10 -6.86 -14.48
CA ASN A 76 5.02 -6.75 -15.61
C ASN A 76 4.90 -5.39 -16.32
N ARG A 77 3.69 -4.88 -16.57
CA ARG A 77 3.51 -3.54 -17.16
C ARG A 77 4.13 -2.43 -16.30
N VAL A 78 4.06 -2.55 -14.98
CA VAL A 78 4.71 -1.61 -14.05
C VAL A 78 6.23 -1.73 -14.13
N LEU A 79 6.77 -2.95 -14.10
CA LEU A 79 8.21 -3.19 -14.21
C LEU A 79 8.77 -2.69 -15.54
N GLU A 80 8.17 -3.06 -16.66
CA GLU A 80 8.59 -2.64 -18.01
C GLU A 80 8.66 -1.11 -18.15
N LYS A 81 7.75 -0.38 -17.49
CA LYS A 81 7.69 1.08 -17.57
C LYS A 81 8.65 1.79 -16.61
N HIS A 82 8.89 1.23 -15.42
CA HIS A 82 9.55 1.96 -14.32
C HIS A 82 10.90 1.41 -13.88
N PHE A 83 11.17 0.12 -14.10
CA PHE A 83 12.40 -0.51 -13.67
C PHE A 83 13.58 -0.16 -14.59
N VAL A 84 14.69 0.26 -13.99
CA VAL A 84 15.94 0.53 -14.70
C VAL A 84 17.03 -0.33 -14.08
N GLU A 85 17.45 -1.39 -14.76
CA GLU A 85 18.53 -2.27 -14.27
C GLU A 85 19.79 -1.44 -13.97
N GLY A 86 20.37 -1.61 -12.77
CA GLY A 86 21.50 -0.81 -12.29
C GLY A 86 21.17 0.64 -11.91
N GLY A 87 19.92 1.07 -12.07
CA GLY A 87 19.43 2.41 -11.74
C GLY A 87 19.66 3.46 -12.81
N LYS A 88 18.89 4.55 -12.74
CA LYS A 88 19.09 5.72 -13.59
C LYS A 88 20.44 6.40 -13.29
N PRO A 89 21.06 7.08 -14.27
CA PRO A 89 22.19 7.96 -14.01
C PRO A 89 21.85 9.04 -12.98
N ASP A 90 22.83 9.45 -12.16
CA ASP A 90 22.63 10.44 -11.09
C ASP A 90 22.12 11.79 -11.61
N GLU A 91 22.69 12.24 -12.74
CA GLU A 91 22.35 13.50 -13.41
C GLU A 91 20.96 13.50 -14.05
N LYS A 92 20.39 12.32 -14.31
CA LYS A 92 19.07 12.22 -14.95
C LYS A 92 17.98 12.46 -13.90
N PRO A 93 17.02 13.37 -14.12
CA PRO A 93 15.90 13.54 -13.20
C PRO A 93 15.00 12.30 -13.19
N PHE A 94 14.24 12.12 -12.11
CA PHE A 94 13.21 11.09 -12.04
C PHE A 94 12.11 11.34 -13.08
N GLY A 95 11.66 10.27 -13.74
CA GLY A 95 10.38 10.27 -14.41
C GLY A 95 9.28 10.58 -13.41
N ILE A 96 8.41 11.53 -13.76
CA ILE A 96 7.32 12.01 -12.91
C ILE A 96 6.05 11.28 -13.30
N GLU A 97 5.38 10.70 -12.31
CA GLU A 97 4.02 10.19 -12.53
C GLU A 97 3.02 11.35 -12.54
N PRO A 98 2.11 11.39 -13.52
CA PRO A 98 1.09 12.41 -13.55
C PRO A 98 0.16 12.22 -12.36
N LEU A 99 -0.28 13.35 -11.79
CA LEU A 99 -1.21 13.36 -10.68
C LEU A 99 -2.46 12.52 -11.00
N PRO A 100 -2.96 11.75 -10.03
CA PRO A 100 -4.23 11.03 -10.18
C PRO A 100 -5.34 11.98 -10.62
N SER A 101 -6.16 11.52 -11.57
CA SER A 101 -7.32 12.25 -12.08
C SER A 101 -8.57 11.37 -11.98
N LEU A 102 -9.75 11.95 -12.19
CA LEU A 102 -11.01 11.18 -12.15
C LEU A 102 -11.03 10.03 -13.16
N LYS A 103 -10.51 10.28 -14.37
CA LYS A 103 -10.36 9.28 -15.43
C LYS A 103 -8.89 8.87 -15.51
N MET A 104 -8.51 7.91 -14.68
CA MET A 104 -7.15 7.37 -14.69
C MET A 104 -6.90 6.49 -15.90
N ARG A 105 -5.68 6.55 -16.42
CA ARG A 105 -5.20 5.57 -17.40
C ARG A 105 -4.90 4.24 -16.70
N GLN A 106 -4.99 3.13 -17.44
CA GLN A 106 -4.67 1.81 -16.91
C GLN A 106 -3.29 1.77 -16.22
N SER A 107 -2.28 2.40 -16.82
CA SER A 107 -0.93 2.45 -16.22
C SER A 107 -0.86 3.16 -14.87
N GLN A 108 -1.75 4.11 -14.58
CA GLN A 108 -1.82 4.77 -13.27
C GLN A 108 -2.53 3.86 -12.25
N LEU A 109 -3.61 3.18 -12.67
CA LEU A 109 -4.30 2.20 -11.83
C LEU A 109 -3.37 1.04 -11.45
N ASP A 110 -2.68 0.48 -12.45
CA ASP A 110 -1.71 -0.60 -12.27
C ASP A 110 -0.65 -0.19 -11.23
N LEU A 111 -0.04 0.99 -11.42
CA LEU A 111 0.99 1.48 -10.50
C LEU A 111 0.45 1.68 -9.08
N LEU A 112 -0.74 2.27 -8.90
CA LEU A 112 -1.33 2.47 -7.58
C LEU A 112 -1.60 1.15 -6.86
N ILE A 113 -2.23 0.19 -7.54
CA ILE A 113 -2.56 -1.12 -6.97
C ILE A 113 -1.28 -1.88 -6.59
N VAL A 114 -0.35 -1.99 -7.54
CA VAL A 114 0.90 -2.73 -7.38
C VAL A 114 1.78 -2.13 -6.28
N SER A 115 1.85 -0.79 -6.18
CA SER A 115 2.67 -0.12 -5.17
C SER A 115 2.15 -0.34 -3.76
N ASN A 116 0.82 -0.27 -3.56
CA ASN A 116 0.21 -0.54 -2.26
C ASN A 116 0.34 -2.02 -1.87
N PHE A 117 0.16 -2.93 -2.84
CA PHE A 117 0.39 -4.35 -2.61
C PHE A 117 1.82 -4.61 -2.14
N ALA A 118 2.81 -4.08 -2.87
CA ALA A 118 4.22 -4.36 -2.58
C ALA A 118 4.61 -3.90 -1.16
N GLU A 119 4.14 -2.71 -0.77
CA GLU A 119 4.49 -2.14 0.53
C GLU A 119 3.88 -2.93 1.69
N VAL A 120 2.62 -3.39 1.58
CA VAL A 120 1.97 -4.25 2.58
C VAL A 120 2.56 -5.66 2.59
N TYR A 121 2.77 -6.26 1.42
CA TYR A 121 3.36 -7.59 1.29
C TYR A 121 4.72 -7.68 1.98
N LEU A 122 5.60 -6.71 1.70
CA LEU A 122 6.93 -6.64 2.32
C LEU A 122 6.86 -6.42 3.82
N ALA A 123 5.88 -5.63 4.29
CA ALA A 123 5.67 -5.37 5.70
C ALA A 123 5.20 -6.61 6.47
N LYS A 124 4.51 -7.55 5.81
CA LYS A 124 4.05 -8.83 6.41
C LYS A 124 5.03 -9.99 6.24
N GLU A 125 6.07 -9.84 5.42
CA GLU A 125 6.96 -10.94 5.02
C GLU A 125 7.68 -11.58 6.23
N GLY A 126 7.48 -12.88 6.45
CA GLY A 126 8.22 -13.64 7.47
C GLY A 126 7.69 -13.55 8.89
N HIS A 127 6.45 -13.09 9.10
CA HIS A 127 5.74 -13.18 10.38
C HIS A 127 4.21 -13.20 10.17
N ASN A 128 3.47 -13.53 11.24
CA ASN A 128 2.00 -13.58 11.23
C ASN A 128 1.35 -12.44 12.04
N ASN A 129 2.15 -11.50 12.54
CA ASN A 129 1.67 -10.35 13.31
C ASN A 129 0.93 -9.35 12.40
N SER A 130 0.07 -8.54 13.00
CA SER A 130 -0.77 -7.58 12.28
C SER A 130 0.04 -6.43 11.67
N VAL A 131 -0.36 -6.04 10.46
CA VAL A 131 0.15 -4.88 9.73
C VAL A 131 -1.02 -4.04 9.27
N GLY A 132 -0.91 -2.73 9.49
CA GLY A 132 -1.86 -1.75 9.00
C GLY A 132 -1.32 -0.93 7.83
N ILE A 133 -2.22 -0.22 7.16
CA ILE A 133 -1.89 0.86 6.22
C ILE A 133 -2.71 2.10 6.57
N ASN A 134 -2.13 3.28 6.39
CA ASN A 134 -2.80 4.56 6.64
C ASN A 134 -3.00 5.36 5.34
N PHE A 135 -4.23 5.80 5.11
CA PHE A 135 -4.62 6.71 4.03
C PHE A 135 -5.15 8.03 4.56
N MET A 136 -5.41 8.98 3.66
CA MET A 136 -6.00 10.28 3.99
C MET A 136 -7.33 10.45 3.26
N GLU A 137 -8.39 10.72 4.00
CA GLU A 137 -9.73 10.97 3.44
C GLU A 137 -9.73 12.16 2.46
N LYS A 138 -8.80 13.11 2.63
CA LYS A 138 -8.67 14.26 1.73
C LYS A 138 -8.04 13.93 0.37
N ILE A 139 -7.41 12.76 0.20
CA ILE A 139 -6.73 12.34 -1.03
C ILE A 139 -7.54 11.20 -1.68
N GLN A 140 -8.71 11.54 -2.22
CA GLN A 140 -9.70 10.54 -2.63
C GLN A 140 -9.43 9.89 -3.99
N LEU A 141 -8.84 10.62 -4.95
CA LEU A 141 -8.63 10.12 -6.31
C LEU A 141 -7.87 8.77 -6.35
N PRO A 142 -6.71 8.62 -5.69
CA PRO A 142 -5.99 7.34 -5.67
C PRO A 142 -6.55 6.32 -4.67
N LEU A 143 -7.58 6.65 -3.88
CA LEU A 143 -7.94 5.87 -2.70
C LEU A 143 -8.43 4.46 -3.04
N LEU A 144 -9.40 4.33 -3.96
CA LEU A 144 -9.95 3.01 -4.33
C LEU A 144 -8.90 2.03 -4.87
N PRO A 145 -8.08 2.36 -5.89
CA PRO A 145 -7.04 1.43 -6.35
C PRO A 145 -5.98 1.15 -5.26
N SER A 146 -5.69 2.12 -4.39
CA SER A 146 -4.75 1.92 -3.28
C SER A 146 -5.28 0.95 -2.22
N LEU A 147 -6.55 1.11 -1.81
CA LEU A 147 -7.23 0.19 -0.90
C LEU A 147 -7.28 -1.22 -1.48
N PHE A 148 -7.62 -1.34 -2.77
CA PHE A 148 -7.66 -2.62 -3.44
C PHE A 148 -6.28 -3.32 -3.39
N GLY A 149 -5.20 -2.61 -3.73
CA GLY A 149 -3.82 -3.13 -3.63
C GLY A 149 -3.44 -3.60 -2.23
N ALA A 150 -3.80 -2.84 -1.20
CA ALA A 150 -3.55 -3.24 0.19
C ALA A 150 -4.38 -4.46 0.63
N LEU A 151 -5.65 -4.54 0.20
CA LEU A 151 -6.53 -5.66 0.48
C LEU A 151 -6.02 -6.97 -0.12
N ILE A 152 -5.61 -6.96 -1.39
CA ILE A 152 -5.08 -8.18 -2.04
C ILE A 152 -3.71 -8.59 -1.46
N ALA A 153 -2.99 -7.70 -0.78
CA ALA A 153 -1.80 -8.03 0.01
C ALA A 153 -2.14 -8.57 1.42
N GLY A 154 -3.41 -8.60 1.79
CA GLY A 154 -3.88 -9.10 3.08
C GLY A 154 -3.61 -8.15 4.24
N VAL A 155 -3.76 -6.83 4.06
CA VAL A 155 -3.66 -5.87 5.16
C VAL A 155 -4.66 -6.19 6.28
N ASP A 156 -4.25 -6.06 7.55
CA ASP A 156 -5.11 -6.39 8.71
C ASP A 156 -5.90 -5.17 9.20
N TYR A 157 -5.32 -3.97 9.10
CA TYR A 157 -5.93 -2.72 9.54
C TYR A 157 -5.81 -1.63 8.48
N VAL A 158 -6.93 -0.96 8.17
CA VAL A 158 -6.93 0.26 7.35
C VAL A 158 -7.25 1.44 8.24
N LEU A 159 -6.29 2.36 8.36
CA LEU A 159 -6.43 3.62 9.08
C LEU A 159 -6.70 4.73 8.05
N ILE A 160 -7.58 5.65 8.37
CA ILE A 160 -7.88 6.79 7.49
C ILE A 160 -7.95 8.06 8.33
N GLY A 161 -7.01 8.96 8.07
CA GLY A 161 -6.92 10.25 8.73
C GLY A 161 -7.48 11.40 7.90
N ALA A 162 -7.43 12.61 8.46
CA ALA A 162 -7.75 13.87 7.78
C ALA A 162 -9.15 13.97 7.16
N GLY A 163 -10.17 13.41 7.82
CA GLY A 163 -11.58 13.52 7.43
C GLY A 163 -12.47 12.52 8.18
N ILE A 164 -13.71 12.36 7.71
CA ILE A 164 -14.69 11.42 8.26
C ILE A 164 -15.02 10.35 7.21
N PRO A 165 -14.36 9.18 7.24
CA PRO A 165 -14.40 8.17 6.17
C PRO A 165 -15.62 7.24 6.26
N LEU A 166 -16.84 7.78 6.40
CA LEU A 166 -18.04 6.97 6.72
C LEU A 166 -18.36 5.89 5.67
N SER A 167 -18.04 6.12 4.40
CA SER A 167 -18.30 5.16 3.33
C SER A 167 -17.22 4.06 3.20
N ILE A 168 -16.03 4.26 3.77
CA ILE A 168 -14.90 3.37 3.51
C ILE A 168 -15.08 1.96 4.10
N PRO A 169 -15.63 1.76 5.32
CA PRO A 169 -15.89 0.41 5.82
C PRO A 169 -16.75 -0.44 4.88
N GLY A 170 -17.88 0.09 4.40
CA GLY A 170 -18.73 -0.63 3.45
C GLY A 170 -18.05 -0.88 2.10
N ILE A 171 -17.23 0.07 1.61
CA ILE A 171 -16.40 -0.14 0.42
C ILE A 171 -15.42 -1.30 0.62
N LEU A 172 -14.80 -1.41 1.80
CA LEU A 172 -13.87 -2.52 2.10
C LEU A 172 -14.61 -3.86 2.20
N ASP A 173 -15.80 -3.90 2.80
CA ASP A 173 -16.65 -5.09 2.85
C ASP A 173 -16.98 -5.59 1.43
N ASP A 174 -17.45 -4.69 0.56
CA ASP A 174 -17.78 -5.00 -0.83
C ASP A 174 -16.54 -5.41 -1.65
N MET A 175 -15.42 -4.68 -1.51
CA MET A 175 -14.15 -5.04 -2.17
C MET A 175 -13.65 -6.42 -1.76
N SER A 176 -13.76 -6.77 -0.47
CA SER A 176 -13.33 -8.08 0.05
C SER A 176 -14.17 -9.23 -0.54
N SER A 177 -15.40 -8.93 -0.95
CA SER A 177 -16.32 -9.85 -1.62
C SER A 177 -16.26 -9.76 -3.14
N TRP A 178 -15.22 -9.11 -3.69
CA TRP A 178 -15.02 -8.90 -5.13
C TRP A 178 -16.18 -8.18 -5.83
N GLN A 179 -16.92 -7.36 -5.09
CA GLN A 179 -18.00 -6.54 -5.64
C GLN A 179 -17.47 -5.23 -6.21
N ALA A 180 -18.16 -4.71 -7.22
CA ALA A 180 -17.87 -3.39 -7.75
C ALA A 180 -18.23 -2.31 -6.73
N VAL A 181 -17.34 -1.33 -6.54
CA VAL A 181 -17.50 -0.25 -5.57
C VAL A 181 -17.36 1.11 -6.22
N SER A 182 -17.88 2.14 -5.55
CA SER A 182 -17.72 3.52 -5.96
C SER A 182 -17.47 4.42 -4.75
N LEU A 183 -16.74 5.51 -4.96
CA LEU A 183 -16.50 6.55 -3.98
C LEU A 183 -17.09 7.86 -4.50
N LYS A 184 -17.90 8.52 -3.68
CA LYS A 184 -18.41 9.85 -3.99
C LYS A 184 -17.31 10.87 -3.71
N LEU A 185 -16.94 11.62 -4.74
CA LEU A 185 -15.95 12.72 -4.67
C LEU A 185 -16.64 14.07 -4.41
#